data_AF-A0AAN9E7C0-F1
#
_entry.id   AF-A0AAN9E7C0-F1
#
_cell.length_a   1.000
_cell.length_b   1.000
_cell.length_c   1.000
_cell.angle_alpha   90.00
_cell.angle_beta   90.00
_cell.angle_gamma   90.00
#
_symmetry.space_group_name_H-M   'P 1'
#
loop_
_entity.id
_entity.type
_entity.pdbx_description
1 polymer ?
#
loop_
_entity_poly.entity_id
_entity_poly.type
_entity_poly.pdbx_seq_one_letter_code
_entity_poly.pdbx_strand_id
1 'polypeptide(L)'
;MYFSLQTPPSRQWQSSIDLNSNMVHKLRHSVTFLPLKDLRYVNAALQGHTWFMSSLYDTHQDGEVQYQQFPSESSHGRVLCLKGHDTHDGSWNYYALAWPEALPYNTTFMKGLTFVSYNHYDYGNLFHGLTSMISFVAWHKMNNC
;
A
#
# COMPACT_ATOMS: atom_id res chain seq x y z
N MET A 1 39.32 26.48 10.90
CA MET A 1 38.83 25.63 9.80
C MET A 1 39.22 24.20 10.16
N TYR A 2 38.32 23.41 10.73
CA TYR A 2 38.59 22.03 11.14
C TYR A 2 38.26 21.09 9.98
N PHE A 3 39.28 20.44 9.41
CA PHE A 3 39.10 19.34 8.47
C PHE A 3 38.96 18.06 9.27
N SER A 4 37.76 17.47 9.29
CA SER A 4 37.55 16.14 9.84
C SER A 4 37.89 15.12 8.74
N LEU A 5 39.04 14.44 8.90
CA LEU A 5 39.42 13.29 8.08
C LEU A 5 38.56 12.10 8.51
N GLN A 6 37.48 11.83 7.78
CA GLN A 6 36.73 10.58 7.95
C GLN A 6 37.61 9.43 7.46
N THR A 7 37.95 8.50 8.35
CA THR A 7 38.64 7.26 7.99
C THR A 7 37.73 6.41 7.09
N PRO A 8 38.27 5.80 6.03
CA PRO A 8 37.46 4.95 5.15
C PRO A 8 36.93 3.73 5.92
N PRO A 9 35.70 3.27 5.62
CA PRO A 9 35.11 2.13 6.31
C PRO A 9 35.94 0.86 6.09
N SER A 10 35.89 -0.07 7.05
CA SER A 10 36.63 -1.34 6.92
C SER A 10 36.03 -2.23 5.82
N ARG A 11 36.82 -3.16 5.28
CA ARG A 11 36.37 -4.13 4.26
C ARG A 11 35.14 -4.92 4.67
N GLN A 12 35.02 -5.26 5.96
CA GLN A 12 33.87 -5.99 6.48
C GLN A 12 32.59 -5.14 6.39
N TRP A 13 32.68 -3.86 6.73
CA TRP A 13 31.58 -2.89 6.58
C TRP A 13 31.22 -2.66 5.11
N GLN A 14 32.20 -2.58 4.21
CA GLN A 14 31.93 -2.47 2.77
C GLN A 14 31.19 -3.71 2.24
N SER A 15 31.63 -4.91 2.61
CA SER A 15 30.97 -6.15 2.18
C SER A 15 29.53 -6.28 2.68
N SER A 16 29.23 -5.82 3.91
CA SER A 16 27.87 -5.85 4.44
C SER A 16 26.97 -4.79 3.79
N ILE A 17 27.50 -3.61 3.48
CA ILE A 17 26.81 -2.57 2.72
C ILE A 17 26.48 -3.06 1.30
N ASP A 18 27.43 -3.69 0.61
CA ASP A 18 27.24 -4.22 -0.73
C ASP A 18 26.20 -5.35 -0.77
N LEU A 19 26.23 -6.25 0.22
CA LEU A 19 25.23 -7.30 0.38
C LEU A 19 23.83 -6.71 0.61
N ASN A 20 23.72 -5.72 1.50
CA ASN A 20 22.44 -5.07 1.79
C ASN A 20 21.90 -4.33 0.55
N SER A 21 22.76 -3.61 -0.17
CA SER A 21 22.40 -2.93 -1.42
C SER A 21 21.88 -3.91 -2.48
N ASN A 22 22.56 -5.05 -2.65
CA ASN A 22 22.12 -6.10 -3.56
C ASN A 22 20.78 -6.73 -3.13
N MET A 23 20.58 -6.95 -1.83
CA MET A 23 19.31 -7.44 -1.31
C MET A 23 18.16 -6.46 -1.57
N VAL A 24 18.35 -5.17 -1.28
CA VAL A 24 17.38 -4.11 -1.58
C VAL A 24 17.07 -4.06 -3.07
N HIS A 25 18.09 -4.16 -3.93
CA HIS A 25 17.92 -4.21 -5.38
C HIS A 25 17.07 -5.40 -5.83
N LYS A 26 17.32 -6.60 -5.29
CA LYS A 26 16.52 -7.79 -5.58
C LYS A 26 15.07 -7.66 -5.10
N LEU A 27 14.87 -7.14 -3.88
CA LEU A 27 13.54 -6.89 -3.32
C LEU A 27 12.75 -5.93 -4.20
N ARG A 28 13.39 -4.85 -4.65
CA ARG A 28 12.80 -3.86 -5.56
C ARG A 28 12.31 -4.47 -6.88
N HIS A 29 13.10 -5.36 -7.47
CA HIS A 29 12.71 -6.10 -8.68
C HIS A 29 11.68 -7.19 -8.44
N SER A 30 11.54 -7.69 -7.20
CA SER A 30 10.56 -8.72 -6.85
C SER A 30 9.14 -8.20 -6.65
N VAL A 31 8.95 -6.87 -6.58
CA VAL A 31 7.64 -6.26 -6.39
C VAL A 31 6.72 -6.62 -7.55
N THR A 32 5.65 -7.36 -7.24
CA THR A 32 4.68 -7.85 -8.21
C THR A 32 3.42 -6.99 -8.15
N PHE A 33 2.99 -6.48 -9.29
CA PHE A 33 1.75 -5.72 -9.43
C PHE A 33 0.58 -6.65 -9.76
N LEU A 34 -0.50 -6.49 -9.00
CA LEU A 34 -1.75 -7.23 -9.16
C LEU A 34 -2.86 -6.29 -9.64
N PRO A 35 -3.86 -6.79 -10.39
CA PRO A 35 -5.01 -5.98 -10.79
C PRO A 35 -5.74 -5.38 -9.59
N LEU A 36 -6.08 -4.10 -9.64
CA LEU A 36 -6.80 -3.42 -8.57
C LEU A 36 -8.24 -3.96 -8.42
N LYS A 37 -8.85 -4.35 -9.53
CA LYS A 37 -10.15 -5.03 -9.62
C LYS A 37 -9.98 -6.37 -10.31
N ASP A 38 -10.36 -7.45 -9.64
CA ASP A 38 -10.33 -8.80 -10.22
C ASP A 38 -11.68 -9.12 -10.88
N LEU A 39 -11.70 -9.06 -12.22
CA LEU A 39 -12.92 -9.28 -13.00
C LEU A 39 -13.49 -10.70 -12.88
N ARG A 40 -12.70 -11.68 -12.42
CA ARG A 40 -13.17 -13.05 -12.20
C ARG A 40 -14.26 -13.13 -11.14
N TYR A 41 -14.29 -12.16 -10.23
CA TYR A 41 -15.22 -12.13 -9.11
C TYR A 41 -16.25 -11.01 -9.22
N VAL A 42 -16.53 -10.54 -10.44
CA VAL A 42 -17.51 -9.47 -10.72
C VAL A 42 -18.92 -9.74 -10.14
N ASN A 43 -19.27 -11.01 -9.94
CA ASN A 43 -20.57 -11.43 -9.41
C ASN A 43 -20.54 -11.89 -7.93
N ALA A 44 -19.38 -11.77 -7.26
CA ALA A 44 -19.15 -12.30 -5.91
C ALA A 44 -18.36 -11.32 -5.03
N ALA A 45 -18.59 -10.01 -5.21
CA ALA A 45 -17.80 -8.90 -4.64
C ALA A 45 -17.61 -8.92 -3.10
N LEU A 46 -18.46 -9.65 -2.39
CA LEU A 46 -18.47 -9.73 -0.92
C LEU A 46 -18.07 -11.12 -0.39
N GLN A 47 -17.70 -12.05 -1.27
CA GLN A 47 -17.37 -13.42 -0.89
C GLN A 47 -15.87 -13.67 -1.03
N GLY A 48 -15.14 -13.53 0.07
CA GLY A 48 -13.76 -14.02 0.20
C GLY A 48 -12.73 -13.33 -0.71
N HIS A 49 -12.38 -12.08 -0.38
CA HIS A 49 -11.24 -11.33 -0.96
C HIS A 49 -11.41 -10.84 -2.40
N THR A 50 -12.60 -10.47 -2.85
CA THR A 50 -12.89 -10.52 -4.28
C THR A 50 -12.94 -9.22 -5.07
N TRP A 51 -12.88 -8.03 -4.46
CA TRP A 51 -13.12 -6.80 -5.26
C TRP A 51 -12.00 -5.77 -5.27
N PHE A 52 -11.44 -5.42 -4.11
CA PHE A 52 -10.34 -4.45 -4.01
C PHE A 52 -9.18 -5.07 -3.24
N MET A 53 -8.00 -5.08 -3.86
CA MET A 53 -6.80 -5.69 -3.27
C MET A 53 -7.00 -7.16 -2.86
N SER A 54 -7.46 -7.96 -3.82
CA SER A 54 -7.97 -9.34 -3.65
C SER A 54 -7.02 -10.36 -3.02
N SER A 55 -5.77 -9.98 -2.78
CA SER A 55 -4.77 -10.80 -2.11
C SER A 55 -4.62 -10.51 -0.62
N LEU A 56 -5.43 -9.61 -0.03
CA LEU A 56 -5.26 -9.15 1.34
C LEU A 56 -6.57 -9.27 2.14
N TYR A 57 -6.40 -9.55 3.44
CA TYR A 57 -7.50 -9.59 4.40
C TYR A 57 -7.78 -8.18 4.90
N ASP A 58 -9.05 -7.79 4.86
CA ASP A 58 -9.50 -6.62 5.60
C ASP A 58 -9.39 -6.89 7.11
N THR A 59 -9.05 -5.84 7.85
CA THR A 59 -9.15 -5.84 9.30
C THR A 59 -10.60 -5.51 9.68
N HIS A 60 -11.13 -6.25 10.65
CA HIS A 60 -12.47 -6.04 11.17
C HIS A 60 -12.42 -6.03 12.70
N GLN A 61 -12.95 -4.98 13.29
CA GLN A 61 -13.25 -4.90 14.72
C GLN A 61 -14.77 -4.72 14.88
N ASP A 62 -15.33 -5.31 15.93
CA ASP A 62 -16.78 -5.26 16.15
C ASP A 62 -17.27 -3.81 16.28
N GLY A 63 -18.25 -3.45 15.44
CA GLY A 63 -18.78 -2.08 15.37
C GLY A 63 -18.03 -1.15 14.42
N GLU A 64 -16.96 -1.62 13.77
CA GLU A 64 -16.19 -0.87 12.79
C GLU A 64 -16.46 -1.33 11.35
N VAL A 65 -16.22 -0.42 10.42
CA VAL A 65 -16.19 -0.73 8.98
C VAL A 65 -14.88 -1.45 8.64
N GLN A 66 -14.92 -2.36 7.69
CA GLN A 66 -13.72 -3.08 7.23
C GLN A 66 -12.70 -2.09 6.64
N TYR A 67 -11.41 -2.27 6.98
CA TYR A 67 -10.32 -1.43 6.46
C TYR A 67 -9.01 -2.18 6.29
N GLN A 68 -8.13 -1.64 5.45
CA GLN A 68 -6.74 -2.06 5.34
C GLN A 68 -5.83 -0.88 5.68
N GLN A 69 -4.84 -1.14 6.52
CA GLN A 69 -3.86 -0.14 6.94
C GLN A 69 -2.47 -0.54 6.45
N PHE A 70 -1.73 0.43 5.94
CA PHE A 70 -0.35 0.25 5.48
C PHE A 70 0.54 1.40 6.00
N PRO A 71 1.76 1.12 6.48
CA PRO A 71 2.27 -0.21 6.81
C PRO A 71 1.57 -0.79 8.06
N SER A 72 1.50 -2.12 8.15
CA SER A 72 0.90 -2.85 9.28
C SER A 72 1.55 -4.22 9.46
N GLU A 73 1.17 -4.95 10.52
CA GLU A 73 1.62 -6.32 10.74
C GLU A 73 1.15 -7.26 9.63
N SER A 74 -0.10 -7.13 9.17
CA SER A 74 -0.67 -7.92 8.07
C SER A 74 0.02 -7.63 6.74
N SER A 75 0.53 -6.41 6.54
CA SER A 75 1.37 -6.08 5.40
C SER A 75 2.86 -6.40 5.61
N HIS A 76 3.27 -6.95 6.75
CA HIS A 76 4.67 -7.18 7.11
C HIS A 76 5.55 -5.92 6.96
N GLY A 77 5.02 -4.77 7.38
CA GLY A 77 5.69 -3.47 7.28
C GLY A 77 5.78 -2.89 5.86
N ARG A 78 5.16 -3.54 4.86
CA ARG A 78 5.14 -3.05 3.48
C ARG A 78 4.12 -1.92 3.31
N VAL A 79 4.45 -0.96 2.45
CA VAL A 79 3.58 0.13 2.04
C VAL A 79 2.84 -0.21 0.75
N LEU A 80 1.70 0.44 0.55
CA LEU A 80 0.90 0.33 -0.67
C LEU A 80 1.54 1.09 -1.82
N CYS A 81 1.75 0.41 -2.94
CA CYS A 81 2.13 0.99 -4.22
C CYS A 81 0.92 0.95 -5.15
N LEU A 82 0.55 2.09 -5.73
CA LEU A 82 -0.50 2.19 -6.74
C LEU A 82 0.12 2.51 -8.10
N LYS A 83 -0.34 1.81 -9.14
CA LYS A 83 -0.01 2.09 -10.53
C LYS A 83 -1.31 2.34 -11.28
N GLY A 84 -1.63 3.63 -11.44
CA GLY A 84 -2.75 4.08 -12.24
C GLY A 84 -2.40 4.04 -13.73
N HIS A 85 -3.29 3.45 -14.52
CA HIS A 85 -3.27 3.49 -15.98
C HIS A 85 -4.47 4.27 -16.53
N ASP A 86 -5.62 4.20 -15.85
CA ASP A 86 -6.88 4.75 -16.32
C ASP A 86 -7.70 5.35 -15.16
N THR A 87 -8.25 6.55 -15.37
CA THR A 87 -9.06 7.27 -14.37
C THR A 87 -10.56 7.03 -14.51
N HIS A 88 -10.99 6.39 -15.60
CA HIS A 88 -12.38 6.05 -15.90
C HIS A 88 -12.68 4.57 -15.59
N ASP A 89 -11.76 3.66 -15.96
CA ASP A 89 -11.89 2.22 -15.70
C ASP A 89 -10.84 1.72 -14.70
N GLY A 90 -11.27 1.53 -13.46
CA GLY A 90 -10.44 1.02 -12.38
C GLY A 90 -9.89 -0.40 -12.59
N SER A 91 -10.44 -1.18 -13.54
CA SER A 91 -9.91 -2.52 -13.87
C SER A 91 -8.55 -2.49 -14.57
N TRP A 92 -8.15 -1.34 -15.09
CA TRP A 92 -6.84 -1.14 -15.72
C TRP A 92 -5.79 -0.61 -14.75
N ASN A 93 -6.14 -0.43 -13.48
CA ASN A 93 -5.22 -0.01 -12.44
C ASN A 93 -4.66 -1.22 -11.68
N TYR A 94 -3.50 -1.03 -11.06
CA TYR A 94 -2.78 -2.08 -10.36
C TYR A 94 -2.32 -1.62 -8.98
N TYR A 95 -2.13 -2.57 -8.08
CA TYR A 95 -1.53 -2.36 -6.77
C TYR A 95 -0.38 -3.33 -6.52
N ALA A 96 0.52 -2.96 -5.62
CA ALA A 96 1.55 -3.84 -5.08
C ALA A 96 1.86 -3.47 -3.63
N LEU A 97 2.58 -4.34 -2.93
CA LEU A 97 3.17 -4.05 -1.63
C LEU A 97 4.69 -4.07 -1.73
N ALA A 98 5.36 -3.07 -1.16
CA ALA A 98 6.82 -3.00 -1.14
C ALA A 98 7.31 -2.49 0.22
N TRP A 99 8.51 -2.91 0.61
CA TRP A 99 9.18 -2.32 1.77
C TRP A 99 9.58 -0.87 1.46
N PRO A 100 9.49 0.07 2.42
CA PRO A 100 9.87 1.47 2.22
C PRO A 100 11.28 1.67 1.65
N GLU A 101 12.22 0.79 1.99
CA GLU A 101 13.60 0.83 1.53
C GLU A 101 13.79 0.24 0.12
N ALA A 102 12.80 -0.54 -0.35
CA ALA A 102 12.84 -1.29 -1.61
C ALA A 102 11.63 -0.98 -2.52
N LEU A 103 11.17 0.27 -2.52
CA LEU A 103 10.12 0.74 -3.45
C LEU A 103 10.54 0.52 -4.90
N PRO A 104 9.66 0.16 -5.85
CA PRO A 104 9.98 0.02 -7.27
C PRO A 104 10.73 1.22 -7.88
N TYR A 105 11.37 1.03 -9.04
CA TYR A 105 11.97 2.17 -9.75
C TYR A 105 10.89 3.12 -10.27
N ASN A 106 11.24 4.41 -10.39
CA ASN A 106 10.35 5.46 -10.90
C ASN A 106 9.06 5.63 -10.08
N THR A 107 9.13 5.41 -8.76
CA THR A 107 8.01 5.65 -7.84
C THR A 107 8.14 7.00 -7.16
N THR A 108 7.02 7.72 -7.05
CA THR A 108 6.91 8.89 -6.17
C THR A 108 6.37 8.45 -4.82
N PHE A 109 7.15 8.65 -3.75
CA PHE A 109 6.68 8.37 -2.40
C PHE A 109 5.88 9.55 -1.84
N MET A 110 4.58 9.33 -1.63
CA MET A 110 3.66 10.33 -1.09
C MET A 110 3.59 10.16 0.43
N LYS A 111 4.14 11.12 1.18
CA LYS A 111 4.03 11.15 2.64
C LYS A 111 2.65 11.66 3.05
N GLY A 112 2.00 10.99 3.99
CA GLY A 112 0.70 11.39 4.54
C GLY A 112 -0.24 10.21 4.73
N LEU A 113 -1.46 10.49 5.16
CA LEU A 113 -2.55 9.51 5.19
C LEU A 113 -3.20 9.45 3.81
N THR A 114 -3.24 8.26 3.22
CA THR A 114 -4.03 8.01 2.00
C THR A 114 -5.23 7.17 2.37
N PHE A 115 -6.42 7.71 2.12
CA PHE A 115 -7.67 6.98 2.25
C PHE A 115 -8.09 6.45 0.88
N VAL A 116 -8.36 5.15 0.79
CA VAL A 116 -8.87 4.52 -0.42
C VAL A 116 -10.19 3.84 -0.10
N SER A 117 -11.26 4.32 -0.71
CA SER A 117 -12.60 3.80 -0.48
C SER A 117 -12.91 2.63 -1.42
N TYR A 118 -13.68 1.66 -0.91
CA TYR A 118 -14.04 0.45 -1.66
C TYR A 118 -14.90 0.80 -2.88
N ASN A 119 -14.52 0.30 -4.05
CA ASN A 119 -15.15 0.58 -5.35
C ASN A 119 -16.36 -0.31 -5.66
N HIS A 120 -16.85 -1.10 -4.70
CA HIS A 120 -18.14 -1.79 -4.84
C HIS A 120 -19.32 -0.81 -4.85
N TYR A 121 -19.15 0.33 -4.18
CA TYR A 121 -20.18 1.35 -4.08
C TYR A 121 -20.21 2.24 -5.33
N ASP A 122 -21.39 2.40 -5.92
CA ASP A 122 -21.66 3.42 -6.94
C ASP A 122 -21.65 4.82 -6.30
N TYR A 123 -20.62 5.63 -6.60
CA TYR A 123 -20.48 7.00 -6.07
C TYR A 123 -21.38 8.03 -6.78
N GLY A 124 -22.12 7.64 -7.83
CA GLY A 124 -23.27 8.41 -8.31
C GLY A 124 -24.43 8.40 -7.32
N ASN A 125 -24.46 7.45 -6.38
CA ASN A 125 -25.39 7.41 -5.27
C ASN A 125 -24.82 8.16 -4.06
N LEU A 126 -25.50 9.20 -3.59
CA LEU A 126 -25.06 10.01 -2.46
C LEU A 126 -24.90 9.19 -1.17
N PHE A 127 -25.75 8.20 -0.94
CA PHE A 127 -25.68 7.35 0.25
C PHE A 127 -24.38 6.54 0.30
N HIS A 128 -23.98 5.99 -0.84
CA HIS A 128 -22.73 5.26 -1.02
C HIS A 128 -21.49 6.13 -0.79
N GLY A 129 -21.53 7.39 -1.24
CA GLY A 129 -20.47 8.36 -0.93
C GLY A 129 -20.38 8.63 0.57
N LEU A 130 -21.51 8.84 1.25
CA LEU A 130 -21.55 9.13 2.68
C LEU A 130 -21.07 7.94 3.53
N THR A 131 -21.42 6.70 3.17
CA THR A 131 -20.95 5.52 3.90
C THR A 131 -19.44 5.34 3.80
N SER A 132 -18.82 5.73 2.68
CA SER A 132 -17.36 5.68 2.53
C SER A 132 -16.61 6.63 3.49
N MET A 133 -17.24 7.72 3.93
CA MET A 133 -16.64 8.65 4.90
C MET A 133 -16.62 8.11 6.34
N ILE A 134 -17.43 7.09 6.66
CA ILE A 134 -17.53 6.54 8.02
C ILE A 134 -16.17 6.01 8.49
N SER A 135 -15.43 5.32 7.61
CA SER A 135 -14.07 4.82 7.91
C SER A 135 -13.11 5.95 8.27
N PHE A 136 -13.19 7.08 7.56
CA PHE A 136 -12.35 8.24 7.82
C PHE A 136 -12.69 8.90 9.16
N VAL A 137 -13.99 9.05 9.47
CA VAL A 137 -14.45 9.60 10.75
C VAL A 137 -14.05 8.69 11.92
N ALA A 138 -14.16 7.38 11.76
CA ALA A 138 -13.72 6.40 12.75
C ALA A 138 -12.21 6.52 13.01
N TRP A 139 -11.39 6.52 11.94
CA TRP A 139 -9.95 6.72 12.02
C TRP A 139 -9.59 8.03 12.76
N HIS A 140 -10.24 9.14 12.40
CA HIS A 140 -9.99 10.45 13.02
C HIS A 140 -10.26 10.43 14.52
N LYS A 141 -11.38 9.82 14.95
CA LYS A 141 -11.71 9.65 16.37
C LYS A 141 -10.70 8.78 17.11
N MET A 142 -10.29 7.65 16.54
CA MET A 142 -9.33 6.73 17.16
C MET A 142 -7.94 7.37 17.34
N ASN A 143 -7.55 8.26 16.42
CA ASN A 143 -6.24 8.90 16.43
C ASN A 143 -6.23 10.28 17.10
N ASN A 144 -7.37 10.74 17.65
CA ASN A 144 -7.52 12.06 18.28
C ASN A 144 -6.96 13.21 17.42
N CYS A 145 -7.20 13.14 16.12
CA CYS A 145 -6.77 14.15 15.16
C CYS A 145 -7.78 15.28 15.02
#